data_AF-A0A078S136-F1
#
_entry.id   AF-A0A078S136-F1
#
_cell.length_a   1.000
_cell.length_b   1.000
_cell.length_c   1.000
_cell.angle_alpha   90.00
_cell.angle_beta   90.00
_cell.angle_gamma   90.00
#
_symmetry.space_group_name_H-M   'P 1'
#
loop_
_entity.id
_entity.type
_entity.pdbx_description
1 polymer ?
#
loop_
_entity_poly.entity_id
_entity_poly.type
_entity_poly.pdbx_seq_one_letter_code
_entity_poly.pdbx_strand_id
1 'polypeptide(L)' 'MRSLIEHGTVRERITRENLDIIRKLIGESTNLNQLARRANAYGFYRVADECSTAIQQISQLIKQLKDDR' A
#
# COMPACT_ATOMS: atom_id res chain seq x y z
N MET A 1 -16.18 -19.22 30.13
CA MET A 1 -17.24 -18.23 29.86
C MET A 1 -16.98 -16.92 30.62
N ARG A 2 -17.15 -16.85 31.96
CA ARG A 2 -16.93 -15.60 32.73
C ARG A 2 -15.57 -14.93 32.50
N SER A 3 -14.47 -15.67 32.60
CA SER A 3 -13.11 -15.14 32.36
C SER A 3 -12.87 -14.59 30.94
N LEU A 4 -13.52 -15.15 29.91
CA LEU A 4 -13.44 -14.63 28.54
C LEU A 4 -14.26 -13.34 28.36
N ILE A 5 -15.30 -13.15 29.16
CA ILE A 5 -16.10 -11.91 29.18
C ILE A 5 -15.38 -10.83 30.00
N GLU A 6 -14.70 -11.23 31.09
CA GLU A 6 -13.98 -10.31 31.98
C GLU A 6 -12.60 -9.87 31.43
N HIS A 7 -11.96 -10.70 30.60
CA HIS A 7 -10.61 -10.42 30.08
C HIS A 7 -10.46 -10.50 28.56
N GLY A 8 -11.51 -10.90 27.83
CA GLY A 8 -11.47 -10.96 26.38
C GLY A 8 -11.50 -9.56 25.76
N THR A 9 -10.50 -9.24 24.96
CA THR A 9 -10.48 -8.01 24.15
C THR A 9 -10.77 -8.33 22.69
N VAL A 10 -11.65 -7.57 22.05
CA VAL A 10 -11.85 -7.62 20.60
C VAL A 10 -10.75 -6.78 19.93
N ARG A 11 -9.83 -7.42 19.20
CA ARG A 11 -8.85 -6.72 18.35
C ARG A 11 -9.47 -6.49 16.97
N GLU A 12 -9.40 -5.26 16.47
CA GLU A 12 -9.81 -4.96 15.10
C GLU A 12 -8.97 -5.78 14.12
N ARG A 13 -9.63 -6.38 13.12
CA ARG A 13 -8.95 -7.17 12.09
C ARG A 13 -8.11 -6.29 11.15
N ILE A 14 -8.44 -5.01 11.04
CA ILE A 14 -7.75 -4.00 10.22
C ILE A 14 -7.70 -2.71 11.03
N THR A 15 -6.50 -2.26 11.39
CA THR A 15 -6.30 -1.01 12.14
C THR A 15 -6.47 0.22 11.25
N ARG A 16 -6.62 1.41 11.85
CA ARG A 16 -6.60 2.68 11.10
C ARG A 16 -5.32 2.87 10.29
N GLU A 17 -4.19 2.45 10.85
CA GLU A 17 -2.88 2.53 10.18
C GLU A 17 -2.83 1.64 8.92
N ASN A 18 -3.38 0.42 9.00
CA ASN A 18 -3.56 -0.43 7.82
C ASN A 18 -4.40 0.26 6.74
N LEU A 19 -5.48 0.93 7.11
CA LEU A 19 -6.32 1.67 6.16
C LEU A 19 -5.55 2.82 5.49
N ASP A 20 -4.69 3.52 6.23
CA ASP A 20 -3.86 4.60 5.68
C ASP A 20 -2.81 4.07 4.71
N ILE A 21 -2.18 2.94 5.00
CA ILE A 21 -1.24 2.28 4.08
C ILE A 21 -1.97 1.83 2.81
N ILE A 22 -3.18 1.25 2.92
CA ILE A 22 -4.01 0.87 1.77
C ILE A 22 -4.36 2.09 0.90
N ARG A 23 -4.71 3.24 1.50
CA ARG A 23 -4.96 4.47 0.74
C ARG A 23 -3.74 4.92 -0.04
N LYS A 24 -2.54 4.85 0.56
CA LYS A 24 -1.28 5.16 -0.14
C LYS A 24 -1.03 4.21 -1.32
N LEU A 25 -1.29 2.91 -1.16
CA LEU A 25 -1.19 1.93 -2.26
C LEU A 25 -2.15 2.23 -3.42
N ILE A 26 -3.37 2.71 -3.13
CA ILE A 26 -4.31 3.17 -4.16
C ILE A 26 -3.74 4.39 -4.91
N GLY A 27 -3.10 5.31 -4.19
CA GLY A 27 -2.37 6.44 -4.76
C GLY A 27 -1.26 5.98 -5.72
N GLU A 28 -0.41 5.05 -5.30
CA GLU A 28 0.66 4.51 -6.15
C GLU A 28 0.11 3.74 -7.37
N SER A 29 -1.03 3.06 -7.23
CA SER A 29 -1.71 2.43 -8.38
C SER A 29 -2.16 3.47 -9.41
N THR A 30 -2.64 4.63 -8.93
CA THR A 30 -3.00 5.76 -9.80
C THR A 30 -1.76 6.35 -10.49
N ASN A 31 -0.65 6.48 -9.76
CA ASN A 31 0.64 6.93 -10.28
C ASN A 31 1.13 6.00 -11.41
N LEU A 32 1.16 4.67 -11.16
CA LEU A 32 1.54 3.68 -12.17
C LEU A 32 0.68 3.77 -13.44
N ASN A 33 -0.62 4.02 -13.32
CA ASN A 33 -1.50 4.19 -14.49
C ASN A 33 -1.18 5.47 -15.28
N GLN A 34 -0.74 6.53 -14.62
CA GLN A 34 -0.25 7.74 -15.30
C GLN A 34 1.08 7.47 -16.02
N LEU A 35 2.01 6.77 -15.36
CA LEU A 35 3.30 6.38 -15.95
C LEU A 35 3.10 5.48 -17.17
N ALA A 36 2.19 4.50 -17.10
CA ALA A 36 1.85 3.64 -18.23
C ALA A 36 1.34 4.44 -19.43
N ARG A 37 0.41 5.38 -19.21
CA ARG A 37 -0.08 6.26 -20.28
C ARG A 37 1.02 7.13 -20.88
N ARG A 38 1.90 7.69 -20.04
CA ARG A 38 3.06 8.47 -20.49
C ARG A 38 4.07 7.63 -21.27
N ALA A 39 4.35 6.41 -20.82
CA ALA A 39 5.20 5.47 -21.53
C ALA A 39 4.62 5.13 -22.92
N ASN A 40 3.31 4.90 -23.00
CA ASN A 40 2.62 4.62 -24.26
C ASN A 40 2.65 5.82 -25.21
N ALA A 41 2.59 7.05 -24.69
CA ALA A 41 2.59 8.26 -25.51
C ALA A 41 3.99 8.70 -25.96
N TYR A 42 5.00 8.55 -25.09
CA TYR A 42 6.31 9.19 -25.29
C TYR A 42 7.51 8.24 -25.18
N GLY A 43 7.27 6.95 -25.00
CA GLY A 43 8.29 5.92 -24.80
C GLY A 43 8.68 5.74 -23.33
N PHE A 44 9.00 4.49 -22.98
CA PHE A 44 9.28 4.08 -21.60
C PHE A 44 10.51 4.77 -20.97
N TYR A 45 11.54 5.10 -21.76
CA TYR A 45 12.77 5.72 -21.24
C TYR A 45 12.51 7.03 -20.45
N ARG A 46 11.41 7.74 -20.75
CA ARG A 46 11.01 8.99 -20.09
C ARG A 46 10.37 8.81 -18.72
N VAL A 47 10.04 7.58 -18.34
CA VAL A 47 9.36 7.28 -17.06
C VAL A 47 10.08 6.20 -16.25
N ALA A 48 11.22 5.70 -16.72
CA ALA A 48 11.89 4.55 -16.11
C ALA A 48 12.29 4.78 -14.64
N ASP A 49 12.83 5.97 -14.33
CA ASP A 49 13.21 6.37 -12.97
C ASP A 49 11.99 6.51 -12.05
N GLU A 50 10.93 7.15 -12.56
CA GLU A 50 9.65 7.30 -11.85
C GLU A 50 8.98 5.94 -11.58
N CYS A 51 9.08 4.99 -12.52
CA CYS A 51 8.61 3.62 -12.32
C CYS A 51 9.40 2.90 -11.23
N SER A 52 10.72 3.05 -11.21
CA SER A 52 11.58 2.48 -10.17
C SER A 52 11.21 3.00 -8.79
N THR A 53 11.00 4.31 -8.68
CA THR A 53 10.57 4.98 -7.45
C THR A 53 9.21 4.46 -6.98
N ALA A 54 8.22 4.37 -7.88
CA ALA A 54 6.90 3.84 -7.55
C ALA A 54 6.97 2.38 -7.05
N ILE A 55 7.78 1.54 -7.70
CA ILE A 55 7.98 0.14 -7.28
C ILE A 55 8.61 0.05 -5.89
N GLN A 56 9.60 0.88 -5.60
CA GLN A 56 10.23 0.94 -4.27
C GLN A 56 9.20 1.33 -3.20
N GLN A 57 8.40 2.36 -3.47
CA GLN A 57 7.39 2.84 -2.53
C GLN A 57 6.29 1.81 -2.29
N ILE A 58 5.79 1.17 -3.34
CA ILE A 58 4.82 0.06 -3.25
C ILE A 58 5.40 -1.07 -2.40
N SER A 59 6.65 -1.47 -2.64
CA SER A 59 7.31 -2.54 -1.90
C SER A 59 7.42 -2.22 -0.40
N GLN A 60 7.73 -0.97 -0.06
CA GLN A 60 7.78 -0.51 1.33
C GLN A 60 6.39 -0.53 1.99
N LEU A 61 5.36 -0.04 1.30
CA LEU A 61 3.98 -0.03 1.83
C LEU A 61 3.45 -1.46 2.04
N ILE A 62 3.72 -2.39 1.12
CA ILE A 62 3.37 -3.80 1.27
C ILE A 62 4.10 -4.42 2.47
N LYS A 63 5.39 -4.09 2.66
CA LYS A 63 6.15 -4.58 3.81
C LYS A 63 5.55 -4.08 5.13
N GLN A 64 5.19 -2.80 5.21
CA GLN A 64 4.54 -2.23 6.40
C GLN A 64 3.21 -2.92 6.73
N LEU A 65 2.38 -3.21 5.73
CA LEU A 65 1.14 -3.98 5.91
C LEU A 65 1.37 -5.41 6.40
N LYS A 66 2.47 -6.05 5.95
CA LYS A 66 2.81 -7.42 6.33
C LYS A 66 3.36 -7.51 7.75
N ASP A 67 4.13 -6.51 8.16
CA ASP A 67 4.84 -6.49 9.45
C ASP A 67 3.93 -6.06 10.61
N ASP A 68 2.69 -5.57 10.36
CA ASP A 68 1.71 -5.13 11.37
C ASP A 68 0.99 -6.28 12.13
N ARG A 69 1.64 -7.44 12.27
CA ARG A 69 1.08 -8.64 12.93
C ARG A 69 1.47 -8.76 14.39
#